data_AF-A0A2H9LFE7-F1
#
_entry.id   AF-A0A2H9LFE7-F1
#
_cell.length_a   1.000
_cell.length_b   1.000
_cell.length_c   1.000
_cell.angle_alpha   90.00
_cell.angle_beta   90.00
_cell.angle_gamma   90.00
#
_symmetry.space_group_name_H-M   'P 1'
#
loop_
_entity.id
_entity.type
_entity.pdbx_description
1 polymer ?
#
loop_
_entity_poly.entity_id
_entity_poly.type
_entity_poly.pdbx_seq_one_letter_code
_entity_poly.pdbx_strand_id
1 'polypeptide(L)'
;MEDEEKCLNNNYSNDKKVLHAEYLKDKEELTRIANSQIGSYEGFAIWLESYLSERTDNNALFEKKMAKEISPSYSSVFNDFKSFEKRYGAFAIVAQLGFPKYYDQSKIVAVLKNFLEKEFDSIELCILYGSKKPYSDIDIFIVSDSVKSFSNHWLDIYSLSRSEFDEKIKNFSIDALDPVFSGEVLKGDNIEQIKQRVLSMPVTEDTISYNLKKSEEQGQIAGMYHEDSKERRIALSYQRSYYENAKNLKEGKKILTLKSIESQ
;
A
#
# COMPACT_ATOMS: atom_id res chain seq x y z
N MET A 1 -21.78 12.05 -10.33
CA MET A 1 -20.50 12.48 -9.72
C MET A 1 -20.57 12.61 -8.19
N GLU A 2 -21.70 12.34 -7.53
CA GLU A 2 -21.80 12.35 -6.06
C GLU A 2 -22.07 10.97 -5.42
N ASP A 3 -22.12 9.88 -6.21
CA ASP A 3 -22.50 8.54 -5.71
C ASP A 3 -21.35 7.50 -5.72
N GLU A 4 -20.12 7.88 -6.05
CA GLU A 4 -18.96 6.97 -6.08
C GLU A 4 -18.18 6.88 -4.74
N GLU A 5 -18.48 7.74 -3.77
CA GLU A 5 -17.69 7.87 -2.53
C GLU A 5 -18.17 7.01 -1.34
N LYS A 6 -19.20 6.17 -1.52
CA LYS A 6 -19.85 5.45 -0.42
C LYS A 6 -19.45 3.97 -0.23
N CYS A 7 -18.73 3.34 -1.16
CA CYS A 7 -18.54 1.88 -1.10
C CYS A 7 -17.28 1.37 -0.34
N LEU A 8 -16.44 2.26 0.21
CA LEU A 8 -15.25 1.87 1.01
C LEU A 8 -15.28 2.34 2.48
N ASN A 9 -16.44 2.78 2.98
CA ASN A 9 -16.54 3.58 4.21
C ASN A 9 -16.76 2.83 5.52
N ASN A 10 -16.33 1.58 5.67
CA ASN A 10 -16.28 0.92 6.98
C ASN A 10 -14.84 0.64 7.38
N ASN A 11 -14.19 1.67 7.95
CA ASN A 11 -12.98 1.68 8.81
C ASN A 11 -11.98 2.81 8.52
N TYR A 12 -12.27 3.73 7.59
CA TYR A 12 -11.45 4.94 7.41
C TYR A 12 -11.89 6.05 8.37
N SER A 13 -11.01 6.48 9.27
CA SER A 13 -11.25 7.71 10.06
C SER A 13 -11.20 8.95 9.18
N ASN A 14 -11.96 9.98 9.54
CA ASN A 14 -12.01 11.26 8.80
C ASN A 14 -10.63 11.81 8.42
N ASP A 15 -9.65 11.80 9.32
CA ASP A 15 -8.31 12.37 9.05
C ASP A 15 -7.56 11.67 7.90
N LYS A 16 -7.76 10.36 7.71
CA LYS A 16 -7.12 9.60 6.62
C LYS A 16 -7.93 9.60 5.33
N LYS A 17 -9.25 9.84 5.40
CA LYS A 17 -10.04 10.20 4.21
C LYS A 17 -9.59 11.55 3.67
N VAL A 18 -9.34 12.51 4.56
CA VAL A 18 -8.76 13.81 4.21
C VAL A 18 -7.38 13.61 3.59
N LEU A 19 -6.48 12.86 4.22
CA LEU A 19 -5.15 12.59 3.66
C LEU A 19 -5.19 11.85 2.30
N HIS A 20 -6.06 10.86 2.15
CA HIS A 20 -6.23 10.15 0.87
C HIS A 20 -6.81 11.07 -0.22
N ALA A 21 -7.82 11.87 0.11
CA ALA A 21 -8.39 12.85 -0.81
C ALA A 21 -7.35 13.93 -1.19
N GLU A 22 -6.56 14.40 -0.22
CA GLU A 22 -5.43 15.30 -0.46
C GLU A 22 -4.39 14.65 -1.36
N TYR A 23 -4.03 13.39 -1.12
CA TYR A 23 -3.13 12.64 -2.00
C TYR A 23 -3.71 12.52 -3.41
N LEU A 24 -4.99 12.16 -3.56
CA LEU A 24 -5.63 12.03 -4.87
C LEU A 24 -5.61 13.37 -5.62
N LYS A 25 -5.88 14.46 -4.93
CA LYS A 25 -5.81 15.82 -5.48
C LYS A 25 -4.38 16.20 -5.88
N ASP A 26 -3.41 16.04 -4.98
CA ASP A 26 -1.99 16.31 -5.24
C ASP A 26 -1.48 15.44 -6.42
N LYS A 27 -1.95 14.19 -6.50
CA LYS A 27 -1.63 13.25 -7.57
C LYS A 27 -2.23 13.68 -8.90
N GLU A 28 -3.50 14.03 -8.94
CA GLU A 28 -4.16 14.53 -10.15
C GLU A 28 -3.45 15.78 -10.65
N GLU A 29 -3.07 16.67 -9.73
CA GLU A 29 -2.29 17.85 -10.05
C GLU A 29 -0.92 17.48 -10.62
N LEU A 30 -0.14 16.63 -9.97
CA LEU A 30 1.15 16.16 -10.50
C LEU A 30 1.04 15.41 -11.81
N THR A 31 0.01 14.57 -11.97
CA THR A 31 -0.22 13.79 -13.19
C THR A 31 -0.63 14.71 -14.32
N ARG A 32 -1.50 15.69 -14.06
CA ARG A 32 -1.86 16.73 -15.03
C ARG A 32 -0.63 17.53 -15.43
N ILE A 33 0.21 17.93 -14.47
CA ILE A 33 1.45 18.66 -14.71
C ILE A 33 2.39 17.80 -15.56
N ALA A 34 2.68 16.56 -15.14
CA ALA A 34 3.52 15.63 -15.87
C ALA A 34 2.98 15.41 -17.29
N ASN A 35 1.70 15.13 -17.45
CA ASN A 35 1.06 14.92 -18.76
C ASN A 35 1.09 16.17 -19.64
N SER A 36 0.90 17.36 -19.07
CA SER A 36 1.03 18.63 -19.80
C SER A 36 2.47 18.92 -20.26
N GLN A 37 3.45 18.27 -19.62
CA GLN A 37 4.87 18.40 -19.88
C GLN A 37 5.50 17.13 -20.47
N ILE A 38 4.70 16.12 -20.88
CA ILE A 38 5.21 14.85 -21.46
C ILE A 38 6.08 15.11 -22.70
N GLY A 39 5.87 16.23 -23.39
CA GLY A 39 6.67 16.65 -24.54
C GLY A 39 8.04 17.26 -24.19
N SER A 40 8.27 17.64 -22.93
CA SER A 40 9.47 18.40 -22.52
C SER A 40 10.19 17.84 -21.30
N TYR A 41 9.51 17.11 -20.39
CA TYR A 41 10.04 16.55 -19.13
C TYR A 41 10.76 17.54 -18.19
N GLU A 42 10.70 18.85 -18.45
CA GLU A 42 11.59 19.80 -17.78
C GLU A 42 11.29 19.99 -16.30
N GLY A 43 10.04 19.83 -15.89
CA GLY A 43 9.69 19.83 -14.47
C GLY A 43 10.43 18.75 -13.68
N PHE A 44 10.46 17.53 -14.22
CA PHE A 44 11.19 16.42 -13.63
C PHE A 44 12.70 16.61 -13.73
N ALA A 45 13.20 17.11 -14.87
CA ALA A 45 14.63 17.37 -15.05
C ALA A 45 15.15 18.42 -14.04
N ILE A 46 14.41 19.51 -13.84
CA ILE A 46 14.76 20.55 -12.86
C ILE A 46 14.68 20.01 -11.43
N TRP A 47 13.65 19.21 -11.11
CA TRP A 47 13.57 18.54 -9.81
C TRP A 47 14.77 17.59 -9.59
N LEU A 48 15.12 16.79 -10.60
CA LEU A 48 16.24 15.86 -10.51
C LEU A 48 17.58 16.60 -10.35
N GLU A 49 17.77 17.70 -11.07
CA GLU A 49 18.95 18.55 -10.93
C GLU A 49 19.04 19.16 -9.52
N SER A 50 17.93 19.63 -8.94
CA SER A 50 17.86 20.06 -7.54
C SER A 50 18.21 18.93 -6.58
N TYR A 51 17.66 17.74 -6.81
CA TYR A 51 17.87 16.57 -5.95
C TYR A 51 19.35 16.13 -5.96
N LEU A 52 20.02 16.26 -7.10
CA LEU A 52 21.45 15.97 -7.28
C LEU A 52 22.34 17.08 -6.73
N SER A 53 21.97 18.35 -6.89
CA SER A 53 22.74 19.48 -6.37
C SER A 53 22.82 19.44 -4.84
N GLU A 54 21.71 19.09 -4.17
CA GLU A 54 21.65 18.89 -2.72
C GLU A 54 22.63 17.81 -2.23
N ARG A 55 22.84 16.75 -3.03
CA ARG A 55 23.70 15.60 -2.68
C ARG A 55 25.16 15.77 -3.06
N THR A 56 25.45 16.76 -3.89
CA THR A 56 26.81 17.03 -4.38
C THR A 56 27.36 18.37 -3.87
N ASP A 57 26.65 19.00 -2.93
CA ASP A 57 26.98 20.31 -2.34
C ASP A 57 27.10 21.44 -3.39
N ASN A 58 26.25 21.38 -4.43
CA ASN A 58 26.23 22.33 -5.54
C ASN A 58 24.98 23.24 -5.54
N ASN A 59 24.36 23.43 -4.38
CA ASN A 59 23.10 24.18 -4.23
C ASN A 59 23.19 25.61 -4.77
N ALA A 60 24.29 26.32 -4.51
CA ALA A 60 24.48 27.69 -4.98
C ALA A 60 24.46 27.82 -6.51
N LEU A 61 24.96 26.81 -7.23
CA LEU A 61 24.91 26.79 -8.69
C LEU A 61 23.48 26.60 -9.19
N PHE A 62 22.75 25.67 -8.57
CA PHE A 62 21.35 25.41 -8.89
C PHE A 62 20.47 26.64 -8.62
N GLU A 63 20.62 27.31 -7.47
CA GLU A 63 19.87 28.53 -7.13
C GLU A 63 20.11 29.65 -8.13
N LYS A 64 21.37 29.84 -8.57
CA LYS A 64 21.70 30.82 -9.60
C LYS A 64 21.02 30.52 -10.93
N LYS A 65 20.97 29.24 -11.32
CA LYS A 65 20.27 28.78 -12.54
C LYS A 65 18.76 29.02 -12.42
N MET A 66 18.16 28.62 -11.29
CA MET A 66 16.73 28.85 -11.01
C MET A 66 16.34 30.32 -11.11
N ALA A 67 17.18 31.24 -10.62
CA ALA A 67 16.90 32.66 -10.62
C ALA A 67 17.06 33.33 -12.00
N LYS A 68 17.88 32.78 -12.90
CA LYS A 68 18.32 33.48 -14.13
C LYS A 68 17.89 32.81 -15.43
N GLU A 69 17.75 31.49 -15.43
CA GLU A 69 17.64 30.69 -16.65
C GLU A 69 16.31 29.94 -16.73
N ILE A 70 15.67 29.67 -15.59
CA ILE A 70 14.42 28.91 -15.53
C ILE A 70 13.21 29.86 -15.68
N SER A 71 12.31 29.53 -16.60
CA SER A 71 11.09 30.30 -16.82
C SER A 71 10.13 30.18 -15.62
N PRO A 72 9.27 31.19 -15.38
CA PRO A 72 8.30 31.14 -14.29
C PRO A 72 7.37 29.90 -14.32
N SER A 73 7.02 29.42 -15.51
CA SER A 73 6.17 28.24 -15.67
C SER A 73 6.86 26.97 -15.14
N TYR A 74 8.15 26.80 -15.43
CA TYR A 74 8.91 25.65 -14.94
C TYR A 74 9.25 25.76 -13.46
N SER A 75 9.47 26.98 -12.94
CA SER A 75 9.62 27.21 -11.51
C SER A 75 8.37 26.82 -10.71
N SER A 76 7.17 27.08 -11.25
CA SER A 76 5.92 26.61 -10.63
C SER A 76 5.88 25.09 -10.54
N VAL A 77 6.14 24.41 -11.66
CA VAL A 77 6.15 22.95 -11.72
C VAL A 77 7.18 22.35 -10.75
N PHE A 78 8.38 22.91 -10.69
CA PHE A 78 9.41 22.50 -9.74
C PHE A 78 8.92 22.62 -8.28
N ASN A 79 8.24 23.71 -7.93
CA ASN A 79 7.70 23.91 -6.59
C ASN A 79 6.61 22.88 -6.25
N ASP A 80 5.82 22.44 -7.23
CA ASP A 80 4.84 21.37 -7.04
C ASP A 80 5.54 20.04 -6.74
N PHE A 81 6.61 19.71 -7.48
CA PHE A 81 7.45 18.55 -7.18
C PHE A 81 8.08 18.64 -5.79
N LYS A 82 8.69 19.77 -5.40
CA LYS A 82 9.29 19.93 -4.05
C LYS A 82 8.24 19.85 -2.94
N SER A 83 7.03 20.38 -3.18
CA SER A 83 5.93 20.30 -2.22
C SER A 83 5.47 18.87 -2.01
N PHE A 84 5.34 18.09 -3.10
CA PHE A 84 5.02 16.67 -3.02
C PHE A 84 6.17 15.86 -2.40
N GLU A 85 7.43 16.14 -2.76
CA GLU A 85 8.63 15.53 -2.17
C GLU A 85 8.64 15.71 -0.66
N LYS A 86 8.33 16.92 -0.18
CA LYS A 86 8.32 17.24 1.25
C LYS A 86 7.27 16.43 2.01
N ARG A 87 6.11 16.15 1.40
CA ARG A 87 5.01 15.41 2.03
C ARG A 87 5.18 13.90 1.96
N TYR A 88 5.61 13.38 0.81
CA TYR A 88 5.57 11.94 0.52
C TYR A 88 6.96 11.33 0.23
N GLY A 89 8.00 12.15 0.14
CA GLY A 89 9.36 11.76 -0.15
C GLY A 89 9.68 11.63 -1.65
N ALA A 90 10.96 11.69 -1.99
CA ALA A 90 11.45 11.55 -3.37
C ALA A 90 11.06 10.22 -4.02
N PHE A 91 10.95 9.15 -3.22
CA PHE A 91 10.52 7.84 -3.70
C PHE A 91 9.08 7.89 -4.25
N ALA A 92 8.18 8.62 -3.61
CA ALA A 92 6.79 8.74 -4.07
C ALA A 92 6.71 9.45 -5.43
N ILE A 93 7.58 10.44 -5.68
CA ILE A 93 7.66 11.12 -6.99
C ILE A 93 8.01 10.12 -8.09
N VAL A 94 9.13 9.40 -7.94
CA VAL A 94 9.58 8.45 -8.97
C VAL A 94 8.56 7.33 -9.14
N ALA A 95 7.96 6.85 -8.04
CA ALA A 95 6.91 5.84 -8.08
C ALA A 95 5.67 6.32 -8.84
N GLN A 96 5.26 7.58 -8.63
CA GLN A 96 4.09 8.20 -9.28
C GLN A 96 4.33 8.49 -10.76
N LEU A 97 5.57 8.81 -11.14
CA LEU A 97 5.96 9.00 -12.54
C LEU A 97 6.15 7.67 -13.31
N GLY A 98 5.88 6.53 -12.67
CA GLY A 98 5.91 5.22 -13.34
C GLY A 98 7.32 4.60 -13.45
N PHE A 99 8.31 5.12 -12.73
CA PHE A 99 9.63 4.51 -12.72
C PHE A 99 9.58 3.13 -12.02
N PRO A 100 10.45 2.19 -12.47
CA PRO A 100 10.55 0.88 -11.84
C PRO A 100 11.02 1.01 -10.38
N LYS A 101 10.33 0.31 -9.49
CA LYS A 101 10.61 0.25 -8.06
C LYS A 101 11.55 -0.90 -7.77
N TYR A 102 12.53 -0.64 -6.91
CA TYR A 102 13.43 -1.63 -6.36
C TYR A 102 13.13 -1.80 -4.87
N TYR A 103 12.72 -3.01 -4.50
CA TYR A 103 12.24 -3.36 -3.16
C TYR A 103 13.42 -3.66 -2.23
N ASP A 104 14.16 -2.60 -1.89
CA ASP A 104 15.18 -2.66 -0.85
C ASP A 104 14.54 -2.40 0.52
N GLN A 105 14.65 -3.35 1.44
CA GLN A 105 14.02 -3.26 2.76
C GLN A 105 14.35 -1.94 3.48
N SER A 106 15.62 -1.52 3.46
CA SER A 106 16.05 -0.32 4.18
C SER A 106 15.42 0.95 3.61
N LYS A 107 15.26 1.01 2.28
CA LYS A 107 14.58 2.10 1.60
C LYS A 107 13.08 2.11 1.88
N ILE A 108 12.43 0.95 1.87
CA ILE A 108 10.99 0.85 2.22
C ILE A 108 10.77 1.28 3.67
N VAL A 109 11.62 0.85 4.61
CA VAL A 109 11.56 1.30 6.01
C VAL A 109 11.75 2.81 6.11
N ALA A 110 12.68 3.41 5.36
CA ALA A 110 12.87 4.86 5.34
C ALA A 110 11.64 5.61 4.80
N VAL A 111 11.01 5.10 3.74
CA VAL A 111 9.76 5.64 3.19
C VAL A 111 8.65 5.57 4.24
N LEU A 112 8.47 4.43 4.90
CA LEU A 112 7.46 4.25 5.94
C LEU A 112 7.70 5.14 7.16
N LYS A 113 8.94 5.33 7.59
CA LYS A 113 9.30 6.26 8.67
C LYS A 113 8.93 7.70 8.34
N ASN A 114 9.20 8.13 7.11
CA ASN A 114 8.85 9.48 6.67
C ASN A 114 7.33 9.65 6.53
N PHE A 115 6.63 8.62 6.04
CA PHE A 115 5.19 8.68 5.79
C PHE A 115 4.34 8.57 7.07
N LEU A 116 4.71 7.68 7.99
CA LEU A 116 3.97 7.43 9.23
C LEU A 116 4.48 8.27 10.40
N GLU A 117 5.64 8.92 10.25
CA GLU A 117 6.30 9.72 11.28
C GLU A 117 6.31 9.00 12.65
N LYS A 118 5.66 9.58 13.66
CA LYS A 118 5.60 9.05 15.03
C LYS A 118 4.81 7.74 15.14
N GLU A 119 3.87 7.47 14.23
CA GLU A 119 3.10 6.21 14.24
C GLU A 119 4.00 5.01 13.91
N PHE A 120 5.12 5.21 13.18
CA PHE A 120 6.03 4.13 12.80
C PHE A 120 6.63 3.42 14.02
N ASP A 121 6.93 4.17 15.08
CA ASP A 121 7.57 3.62 16.28
C ASP A 121 6.63 2.68 17.04
N SER A 122 5.32 2.95 17.01
CA SER A 122 4.28 2.11 17.64
C SER A 122 3.91 0.83 16.88
N ILE A 123 4.47 0.59 15.70
CA ILE A 123 4.20 -0.64 14.94
C ILE A 123 4.80 -1.86 15.66
N GLU A 124 3.96 -2.87 15.94
CA GLU A 124 4.39 -4.15 16.50
C GLU A 124 4.98 -5.08 15.43
N LEU A 125 4.35 -5.10 14.25
CA LEU A 125 4.74 -5.96 13.13
C LEU A 125 4.53 -5.22 11.81
N CYS A 126 5.55 -5.23 10.96
CA CYS A 126 5.52 -4.64 9.62
C CYS A 126 6.08 -5.63 8.61
N ILE A 127 5.29 -5.95 7.58
CA ILE A 127 5.66 -6.96 6.57
C ILE A 127 5.46 -6.37 5.18
N LEU A 128 6.50 -6.45 4.36
CA LEU A 128 6.43 -6.21 2.91
C LEU A 128 5.97 -7.49 2.21
N TYR A 129 4.81 -7.45 1.56
CA TYR A 129 4.24 -8.60 0.85
C TYR A 129 3.89 -8.26 -0.61
N GLY A 130 3.03 -9.06 -1.23
CA GLY A 130 2.55 -8.83 -2.59
C GLY A 130 3.53 -9.27 -3.69
N SER A 131 3.31 -8.78 -4.91
CA SER A 131 4.01 -9.28 -6.11
C SER A 131 5.46 -8.81 -6.22
N LYS A 132 5.81 -7.70 -5.56
CA LYS A 132 7.14 -7.03 -5.60
C LYS A 132 7.66 -6.83 -7.03
N LYS A 133 6.76 -6.60 -7.99
CA LYS A 133 7.13 -6.36 -9.40
C LYS A 133 7.57 -4.90 -9.58
N PRO A 134 8.48 -4.59 -10.50
CA PRO A 134 9.01 -3.23 -10.66
C PRO A 134 7.94 -2.15 -10.88
N TYR A 135 6.79 -2.51 -11.48
CA TYR A 135 5.71 -1.56 -11.77
C TYR A 135 4.46 -1.77 -10.92
N SER A 136 4.51 -2.64 -9.90
CA SER A 136 3.39 -2.80 -8.95
C SER A 136 3.44 -1.74 -7.86
N ASP A 137 2.32 -1.60 -7.17
CA ASP A 137 2.21 -1.04 -5.83
C ASP A 137 3.11 -1.78 -4.82
N ILE A 138 3.38 -1.10 -3.71
CA ILE A 138 4.05 -1.63 -2.53
C ILE A 138 2.98 -2.01 -1.52
N ASP A 139 2.85 -3.31 -1.28
CA ASP A 139 1.92 -3.86 -0.30
C ASP A 139 2.61 -4.03 1.07
N ILE A 140 2.10 -3.33 2.08
CA ILE A 140 2.60 -3.36 3.46
C ILE A 140 1.48 -3.84 4.38
N PHE A 141 1.77 -4.86 5.17
CA PHE A 141 0.91 -5.33 6.24
C PHE A 141 1.44 -4.83 7.58
N ILE A 142 0.56 -4.22 8.38
CA ILE A 142 0.92 -3.62 9.68
C ILE A 142 0.02 -4.18 10.78
N VAL A 143 0.61 -4.49 11.92
CA VAL A 143 -0.11 -4.66 13.19
C VAL A 143 0.23 -3.49 14.09
N SER A 144 -0.77 -2.65 14.37
CA SER A 144 -0.67 -1.47 15.22
C SER A 144 -2.05 -0.93 15.56
N ASP A 145 -2.24 -0.49 16.80
CA ASP A 145 -3.47 0.19 17.23
C ASP A 145 -3.50 1.68 16.81
N SER A 146 -2.36 2.25 16.41
CA SER A 146 -2.26 3.65 15.99
C SER A 146 -2.29 3.82 14.47
N VAL A 147 -1.76 2.84 13.73
CA VAL A 147 -1.73 2.90 12.27
C VAL A 147 -3.06 2.35 11.73
N LYS A 148 -3.63 3.07 10.78
CA LYS A 148 -4.84 2.66 10.07
C LYS A 148 -4.47 2.34 8.63
N SER A 149 -5.29 1.48 8.02
CA SER A 149 -5.15 1.15 6.60
C SER A 149 -5.17 2.42 5.75
N PHE A 150 -4.39 2.39 4.69
CA PHE A 150 -4.22 3.47 3.73
C PHE A 150 -3.93 2.82 2.39
N SER A 151 -4.50 3.32 1.30
CA SER A 151 -4.22 2.81 -0.04
C SER A 151 -4.05 3.99 -0.98
N ASN A 152 -3.12 3.86 -1.91
CA ASN A 152 -2.96 4.80 -3.01
C ASN A 152 -2.41 4.08 -4.25
N HIS A 153 -1.91 4.81 -5.25
CA HIS A 153 -1.50 4.19 -6.51
C HIS A 153 -0.16 3.44 -6.46
N TRP A 154 0.65 3.63 -5.42
CA TRP A 154 1.97 3.01 -5.30
C TRP A 154 2.23 2.39 -3.93
N LEU A 155 1.38 2.64 -2.93
CA LEU A 155 1.51 2.17 -1.56
C LEU A 155 0.15 1.75 -1.02
N ASP A 156 0.03 0.48 -0.68
CA ASP A 156 -1.12 -0.12 -0.01
C ASP A 156 -0.69 -0.60 1.38
N ILE A 157 -1.17 0.06 2.41
CA ILE A 157 -1.02 -0.31 3.82
C ILE A 157 -2.32 -0.97 4.28
N TYR A 158 -2.25 -2.26 4.55
CA TYR A 158 -3.29 -2.98 5.29
C TYR A 158 -2.89 -3.06 6.76
N SER A 159 -3.59 -2.33 7.62
CA SER A 159 -3.31 -2.28 9.06
C SER A 159 -4.42 -2.94 9.87
N LEU A 160 -4.02 -3.64 10.93
CA LEU A 160 -4.91 -4.27 11.91
C LEU A 160 -4.49 -3.85 13.32
N SER A 161 -5.48 -3.62 14.18
CA SER A 161 -5.24 -3.60 15.63
C SER A 161 -4.73 -4.96 16.10
N ARG A 162 -4.15 -4.99 17.30
CA ARG A 162 -3.65 -6.26 17.85
C ARG A 162 -4.76 -7.30 17.99
N SER A 163 -5.94 -6.88 18.44
CA SER A 163 -7.11 -7.75 18.60
C SER A 163 -7.62 -8.30 17.27
N GLU A 164 -7.70 -7.47 16.23
CA GLU A 164 -8.16 -7.92 14.91
C GLU A 164 -7.17 -8.91 14.28
N PHE A 165 -5.86 -8.66 14.46
CA PHE A 165 -4.83 -9.58 14.02
C PHE A 165 -4.96 -10.95 14.67
N ASP A 166 -5.07 -11.01 16.00
CA ASP A 166 -5.21 -12.27 16.72
C ASP A 166 -6.53 -13.00 16.36
N GLU A 167 -7.64 -12.28 16.16
CA GLU A 167 -8.89 -12.87 15.67
C GLU A 167 -8.73 -13.47 14.26
N LYS A 168 -8.12 -12.74 13.34
CA LYS A 168 -7.87 -13.20 11.97
C LYS A 168 -6.93 -14.40 11.91
N ILE A 169 -5.89 -14.39 12.72
CA ILE A 169 -4.97 -15.53 12.88
C ILE A 169 -5.73 -16.74 13.43
N LYS A 170 -6.58 -16.55 14.43
CA LYS A 170 -7.40 -17.62 15.02
C LYS A 170 -8.33 -18.27 13.99
N ASN A 171 -8.88 -17.47 13.09
CA ASN A 171 -9.85 -17.93 12.09
C ASN A 171 -9.21 -18.34 10.76
N PHE A 172 -7.88 -18.47 10.70
CA PHE A 172 -7.14 -18.75 9.45
C PHE A 172 -7.53 -17.81 8.30
N SER A 173 -7.71 -16.51 8.59
CA SER A 173 -8.11 -15.50 7.61
C SER A 173 -7.00 -15.28 6.58
N ILE A 174 -7.29 -15.54 5.30
CA ILE A 174 -6.26 -15.53 4.24
C ILE A 174 -5.60 -14.15 4.07
N ASP A 175 -6.33 -13.07 4.30
CA ASP A 175 -5.81 -11.70 4.21
C ASP A 175 -4.79 -11.33 5.30
N ALA A 176 -4.78 -12.03 6.43
CA ALA A 176 -3.75 -11.90 7.46
C ALA A 176 -2.65 -12.96 7.32
N LEU A 177 -3.01 -14.18 6.91
CA LEU A 177 -2.06 -15.28 6.76
C LEU A 177 -1.14 -15.10 5.55
N ASP A 178 -1.65 -14.61 4.43
CA ASP A 178 -0.84 -14.45 3.22
C ASP A 178 0.36 -13.54 3.45
N PRO A 179 0.23 -12.33 4.04
CA PRO A 179 1.38 -11.52 4.44
C PRO A 179 2.30 -12.24 5.43
N VAL A 180 1.76 -12.91 6.45
CA VAL A 180 2.56 -13.60 7.48
C VAL A 180 3.43 -14.71 6.89
N PHE A 181 2.92 -15.46 5.91
CA PHE A 181 3.59 -16.65 5.37
C PHE A 181 4.39 -16.38 4.09
N SER A 182 4.00 -15.40 3.28
CA SER A 182 4.69 -15.06 2.02
C SER A 182 5.58 -13.82 2.10
N GLY A 183 5.34 -12.97 3.10
CA GLY A 183 5.96 -11.66 3.19
C GLY A 183 7.33 -11.66 3.86
N GLU A 184 7.94 -10.49 3.79
CA GLU A 184 9.27 -10.19 4.29
C GLU A 184 9.17 -9.18 5.43
N VAL A 185 9.68 -9.55 6.60
CA VAL A 185 9.55 -8.71 7.80
C VAL A 185 10.45 -7.50 7.70
N LEU A 186 9.86 -6.32 7.80
CA LEU A 186 10.54 -5.04 7.89
C LEU A 186 10.75 -4.58 9.34
N LYS A 187 9.86 -4.98 10.25
CA LYS A 187 9.91 -4.68 11.69
C LYS A 187 9.14 -5.73 12.50
N GLY A 188 9.68 -6.13 13.65
CA GLY A 188 9.07 -7.05 14.62
C GLY A 188 9.73 -8.44 14.66
N ASP A 189 9.95 -9.00 15.84
CA ASP A 189 10.85 -10.16 16.02
C ASP A 189 10.13 -11.51 16.20
N ASN A 190 8.79 -11.54 16.16
CA ASN A 190 8.00 -12.70 16.56
C ASN A 190 7.31 -13.45 15.40
N ILE A 191 7.67 -13.18 14.14
CA ILE A 191 6.95 -13.75 13.00
C ILE A 191 7.01 -15.30 12.97
N GLU A 192 8.16 -15.88 13.31
CA GLU A 192 8.32 -17.33 13.28
C GLU A 192 7.51 -18.01 14.39
N GLN A 193 7.39 -17.37 15.56
CA GLN A 193 6.51 -17.85 16.62
C GLN A 193 5.04 -17.81 16.20
N ILE A 194 4.62 -16.75 15.49
CA ILE A 194 3.26 -16.64 14.94
C ILE A 194 3.01 -17.75 13.92
N LYS A 195 3.95 -17.99 13.00
CA LYS A 195 3.84 -19.07 12.01
C LYS A 195 3.71 -20.44 12.67
N GLN A 196 4.56 -20.75 13.66
CA GLN A 196 4.47 -22.01 14.42
C GLN A 196 3.15 -22.16 15.18
N ARG A 197 2.66 -21.07 15.80
CA ARG A 197 1.35 -21.03 16.43
C ARG A 197 0.26 -21.42 15.43
N VAL A 198 0.18 -20.77 14.27
CA VAL A 198 -0.80 -21.09 13.22
C VAL A 198 -0.71 -22.55 12.76
N LEU A 199 0.49 -23.06 12.52
CA LEU A 199 0.71 -24.44 12.08
C LEU A 199 0.25 -25.47 13.11
N SER A 200 0.36 -25.15 14.41
CA SER A 200 -0.09 -26.01 15.51
C SER A 200 -1.59 -25.92 15.83
N MET A 201 -2.26 -24.82 15.48
CA MET A 201 -3.67 -24.59 15.86
C MET A 201 -4.64 -25.60 15.23
N PRO A 202 -5.61 -26.17 15.97
CA PRO A 202 -6.59 -27.05 15.35
C PRO A 202 -7.49 -26.27 14.39
N VAL A 203 -7.94 -26.93 13.32
CA VAL A 203 -9.02 -26.41 12.48
C VAL A 203 -10.33 -26.70 13.20
N THR A 204 -11.21 -25.69 13.30
CA THR A 204 -12.52 -25.82 13.95
C THR A 204 -13.65 -25.45 13.00
N GLU A 205 -14.87 -25.90 13.30
CA GLU A 205 -16.06 -25.51 12.54
C GLU A 205 -16.25 -23.98 12.50
N ASP A 206 -15.96 -23.28 13.61
CA ASP A 206 -16.01 -21.81 13.65
C ASP A 206 -15.07 -21.18 12.61
N THR A 207 -13.85 -21.72 12.45
CA THR A 207 -12.90 -21.21 11.44
C THR A 207 -13.40 -21.45 10.01
N ILE A 208 -14.05 -22.59 9.76
CA ILE A 208 -14.63 -22.92 8.45
C ILE A 208 -15.82 -21.99 8.15
N SER A 209 -16.74 -21.85 9.10
CA SER A 209 -17.89 -20.96 9.00
C SER A 209 -17.49 -19.50 8.82
N TYR A 210 -16.43 -19.04 9.52
CA TYR A 210 -15.87 -17.71 9.33
C TYR A 210 -15.41 -17.49 7.88
N ASN A 211 -14.64 -18.43 7.31
CA ASN A 211 -14.15 -18.30 5.93
C ASN A 211 -15.30 -18.33 4.90
N LEU A 212 -16.32 -19.18 5.10
CA LEU A 212 -17.51 -19.17 4.23
C LEU A 212 -18.27 -17.83 4.31
N LYS A 213 -18.46 -17.31 5.52
CA LYS A 213 -19.10 -16.01 5.72
C LYS A 213 -18.31 -14.89 5.06
N LYS A 214 -16.98 -14.86 5.21
CA LYS A 214 -16.12 -13.86 4.58
C LYS A 214 -16.15 -13.97 3.05
N SER A 215 -16.20 -15.18 2.50
CA SER A 215 -16.41 -15.38 1.07
C SER A 215 -17.72 -14.73 0.60
N GLU A 216 -18.82 -14.97 1.31
CA GLU A 216 -20.11 -14.38 0.97
C GLU A 216 -20.10 -12.85 1.06
N GLU A 217 -19.53 -12.30 2.13
CA GLU A 217 -19.34 -10.85 2.31
C GLU A 217 -18.55 -10.23 1.13
N GLN A 218 -17.48 -10.88 0.68
CA GLN A 218 -16.71 -10.42 -0.49
C GLN A 218 -17.50 -10.51 -1.79
N GLY A 219 -18.36 -11.52 -1.95
CA GLY A 219 -19.28 -11.60 -3.08
C GLY A 219 -20.31 -10.46 -3.09
N GLN A 220 -20.82 -10.08 -1.91
CA GLN A 220 -21.72 -8.93 -1.77
C GLN A 220 -20.99 -7.63 -2.12
N ILE A 221 -19.76 -7.44 -1.62
CA ILE A 221 -18.91 -6.29 -1.95
C ILE A 221 -18.67 -6.22 -3.46
N ALA A 222 -18.32 -7.33 -4.11
CA ALA A 222 -18.12 -7.40 -5.55
C ALA A 222 -19.37 -6.94 -6.34
N GLY A 223 -20.56 -7.29 -5.85
CA GLY A 223 -21.85 -6.87 -6.42
C GLY A 223 -22.11 -5.36 -6.34
N MET A 224 -21.42 -4.63 -5.46
CA MET A 224 -21.56 -3.17 -5.31
C MET A 224 -20.76 -2.37 -6.36
N TYR A 225 -19.85 -3.01 -7.10
CA TYR A 225 -18.97 -2.37 -8.07
C TYR A 225 -19.30 -2.76 -9.51
N HIS A 226 -18.97 -1.87 -10.44
CA HIS A 226 -19.10 -2.09 -11.89
C HIS A 226 -18.34 -3.36 -12.33
N GLU A 227 -18.87 -4.07 -13.33
CA GLU A 227 -18.37 -5.39 -13.76
C GLU A 227 -16.88 -5.37 -14.15
N ASP A 228 -16.45 -4.31 -14.82
CA ASP A 228 -15.07 -4.17 -15.31
C ASP A 228 -14.11 -3.46 -14.33
N SER A 229 -14.56 -3.12 -13.13
CA SER A 229 -13.76 -2.36 -12.14
C SER A 229 -12.62 -3.18 -11.53
N LYS A 230 -11.55 -2.52 -11.08
CA LYS A 230 -10.43 -3.16 -10.36
C LYS A 230 -10.94 -3.73 -9.03
N GLU A 231 -11.80 -2.98 -8.37
CA GLU A 231 -12.40 -3.23 -7.06
C GLU A 231 -13.22 -4.52 -7.07
N ARG A 232 -14.07 -4.71 -8.10
CA ARG A 232 -14.81 -5.95 -8.27
C ARG A 232 -13.89 -7.15 -8.46
N ARG A 233 -12.86 -7.02 -9.31
CA ARG A 233 -11.90 -8.12 -9.53
C ARG A 233 -11.18 -8.52 -8.24
N ILE A 234 -10.80 -7.55 -7.41
CA ILE A 234 -10.18 -7.80 -6.11
C ILE A 234 -11.16 -8.52 -5.19
N ALA A 235 -12.39 -8.00 -5.04
CA ALA A 235 -13.41 -8.61 -4.18
C ALA A 235 -13.75 -10.05 -4.61
N LEU A 236 -13.89 -10.31 -5.93
CA LEU A 236 -14.10 -11.66 -6.46
C LEU A 236 -12.90 -12.59 -6.20
N SER A 237 -11.66 -12.07 -6.29
CA SER A 237 -10.46 -12.83 -5.96
C SER A 237 -10.46 -13.26 -4.48
N TYR A 238 -10.78 -12.34 -3.57
CA TYR A 238 -10.89 -12.65 -2.15
C TYR A 238 -12.08 -13.57 -1.84
N GLN A 239 -13.23 -13.38 -2.49
CA GLN A 239 -14.37 -14.31 -2.38
C GLN A 239 -13.93 -15.74 -2.69
N ARG A 240 -13.29 -15.95 -3.85
CA ARG A 240 -12.77 -17.27 -4.23
C ARG A 240 -11.75 -17.78 -3.22
N SER A 241 -10.82 -16.94 -2.79
CA SER A 241 -9.75 -17.33 -1.86
C SER A 241 -10.31 -17.80 -0.51
N TYR A 242 -11.28 -17.06 0.05
CA TYR A 242 -11.96 -17.46 1.28
C TYR A 242 -12.77 -18.75 1.11
N TYR A 243 -13.46 -18.92 -0.02
CA TYR A 243 -14.21 -20.14 -0.31
C TYR A 243 -13.31 -21.38 -0.41
N GLU A 244 -12.23 -21.29 -1.19
CA GLU A 244 -11.28 -22.39 -1.35
C GLU A 244 -10.54 -22.69 -0.04
N ASN A 245 -10.21 -21.66 0.76
CA ASN A 245 -9.65 -21.87 2.08
C ASN A 245 -10.62 -22.65 2.99
N ALA A 246 -11.91 -22.26 3.02
CA ALA A 246 -12.92 -22.99 3.80
C ALA A 246 -13.05 -24.46 3.36
N LYS A 247 -13.01 -24.73 2.06
CA LYS A 247 -13.03 -26.11 1.51
C LYS A 247 -11.81 -26.92 1.95
N ASN A 248 -10.62 -26.34 1.85
CA ASN A 248 -9.39 -26.99 2.30
C ASN A 248 -9.39 -27.24 3.81
N LEU A 249 -9.87 -26.29 4.61
CA LEU A 249 -10.00 -26.43 6.06
C LEU A 249 -10.96 -27.59 6.43
N LYS A 250 -12.07 -27.78 5.71
CA LYS A 250 -12.96 -28.96 5.90
C LYS A 250 -12.25 -30.29 5.67
N GLU A 251 -11.24 -30.32 4.81
CA GLU A 251 -10.40 -31.49 4.55
C GLU A 251 -9.22 -31.60 5.53
N GLY A 252 -9.12 -30.72 6.54
CA GLY A 252 -8.01 -30.65 7.49
C GLY A 252 -6.73 -30.03 6.92
N LYS A 253 -6.77 -29.43 5.72
CA LYS A 253 -5.63 -28.79 5.07
C LYS A 253 -5.61 -27.30 5.38
N LYS A 254 -4.43 -26.79 5.74
CA LYS A 254 -4.20 -25.35 5.99
C LYS A 254 -3.49 -24.73 4.80
N ILE A 255 -4.22 -24.04 3.94
CA ILE A 255 -3.63 -23.27 2.85
C ILE A 255 -3.42 -21.84 3.34
N LEU A 256 -2.15 -21.46 3.53
CA LEU A 256 -1.77 -20.27 4.30
C LEU A 256 -1.38 -19.07 3.42
N THR A 257 -1.36 -19.22 2.09
CA THR A 257 -1.02 -18.16 1.14
C THR A 257 -1.95 -18.18 -0.06
N LEU A 258 -2.17 -17.03 -0.69
CA LEU A 258 -2.98 -16.86 -1.90
C LEU A 258 -2.40 -17.67 -3.06
N LYS A 259 -1.07 -17.62 -3.23
CA LYS A 259 -0.36 -18.38 -4.27
C LYS A 259 -0.64 -19.88 -4.18
N SER A 260 -0.73 -20.43 -2.97
CA SER A 260 -1.05 -21.84 -2.77
C SER A 260 -2.50 -22.20 -3.13
N ILE A 261 -3.43 -21.24 -3.03
CA ILE A 261 -4.82 -21.41 -3.47
C ILE A 261 -4.92 -21.38 -5.00
N GLU A 262 -4.21 -20.46 -5.65
CA GLU A 262 -4.22 -20.31 -7.11
C GLU A 262 -3.55 -21.46 -7.87
N SER A 263 -2.72 -22.25 -7.19
CA SER A 263 -1.98 -23.38 -7.80
C SER A 263 -2.74 -24.72 -7.78
N GLN A 264 -3.99 -24.73 -7.29
CA GLN A 264 -4.88 -25.91 -7.26
C GLN A 264 -5.84 -25.91 -8.44
#